data_AF-A0A928IHR2-F1
#
_entry.id   AF-A0A928IHR2-F1
#
_cell.length_a   1.000
_cell.length_b   1.000
_cell.length_c   1.000
_cell.angle_alpha   90.00
_cell.angle_beta   90.00
_cell.angle_gamma   90.00
#
_symmetry.space_group_name_H-M   'P 1'
#
loop_
_entity.id
_entity.type
_entity.pdbx_description
1 polymer ?
#
loop_
_entity_poly.entity_id
_entity_poly.type
_entity_poly.pdbx_seq_one_letter_code
_entity_poly.pdbx_strand_id
1 'polypeptide(L)'
;MKTILKTVSLILCIIISLLALCSCGEQSEPHKEGTLPGHTTAGGTAGQDGTLSSTAGSSCIHVEETIIGKAATCTEDGLTDGVKCSVCNEVLKEQEVIKATGHVEQVLPGREATRTEDGYTEMVKCSVCGKTLVPRYQIPATGIWSGSAATSFAGGTGTEADPYLISNGEQLALLAKSINGSDNNAYYNKHYKLTDDIDLGGKEWDPIGCMMSAENYKSRTRTFRGVFDGNGFTISNFKITSPKKTYYGYFGLFGCISGATVKDLGVTDFNIDVNAAESSVQAGGITGLCGEKSVIIDCYAAGTVNAKTSAKDGHMYAGGIAGYMSYGVQIKNCYTDVNVSAYKGAMTNGAGGAFIGGIVGYAYWGSSNSVSVISDCASVGEVSSNPVCTVTAGGIVGSLQSYCNIKNCYSSSNVTVRSPMPVKVGGIAGDIDKNTSVTNCVYTGNASAVGTGSNSVAVGDIAGNKYRKESVMNCYRLKGQSIIAKNEVSNPFYEPEYAVVGTACELITLNSGDFYTSTLGWDESVWELSSLNVLDGKHPKMKAWN
;
A
#
# COMPACT_ATOMS: atom_id res chain seq x y z
N MET A 1 -38.82 -2.08 22.80
CA MET A 1 -38.63 -1.92 21.34
C MET A 1 -39.59 -0.83 20.79
N LYS A 2 -39.47 0.41 21.31
CA LYS A 2 -40.22 1.61 20.86
C LYS A 2 -39.54 2.88 21.40
N THR A 3 -38.23 3.05 21.13
CA THR A 3 -37.51 4.31 21.46
C THR A 3 -36.26 4.56 20.60
N ILE A 4 -36.28 4.18 19.31
CA ILE A 4 -35.21 4.55 18.36
C ILE A 4 -35.87 4.89 17.02
N LEU A 5 -36.58 6.02 16.96
CA LEU A 5 -37.09 6.54 15.67
C LEU A 5 -37.26 8.07 15.66
N LYS A 6 -36.54 8.80 16.53
CA LYS A 6 -36.61 10.28 16.60
C LYS A 6 -35.29 11.01 16.36
N THR A 7 -34.21 10.34 15.98
CA THR A 7 -32.89 10.99 15.81
C THR A 7 -32.36 10.99 14.38
N VAL A 8 -33.07 10.40 13.41
CA VAL A 8 -32.64 10.36 12.00
C VAL A 8 -33.16 11.55 11.17
N SER A 9 -34.10 12.34 11.70
CA SER A 9 -34.71 13.45 10.97
C SER A 9 -33.97 14.80 11.06
N LEU A 10 -32.78 14.87 11.69
CA LEU A 10 -32.05 16.13 11.89
C LEU A 10 -30.72 16.24 11.12
N ILE A 11 -30.28 15.19 10.42
CA ILE A 11 -28.98 15.19 9.71
C ILE A 11 -29.12 15.43 8.19
N LEU A 12 -30.34 15.40 7.65
CA LEU A 12 -30.59 15.61 6.21
C LEU A 12 -30.76 17.09 5.80
N CYS A 13 -30.83 18.04 6.75
CA CYS A 13 -31.05 19.47 6.46
C CYS A 13 -29.77 20.33 6.37
N ILE A 14 -28.57 19.77 6.55
CA ILE A 14 -27.32 20.57 6.57
C ILE A 14 -26.51 20.48 5.26
N ILE A 15 -26.92 19.65 4.30
CA ILE A 15 -26.16 19.45 3.04
C ILE A 15 -26.61 20.39 1.89
N ILE A 16 -27.66 21.20 2.04
CA ILE A 16 -28.19 22.10 0.98
C ILE A 16 -27.86 23.58 1.25
N SER A 17 -26.68 23.92 1.79
CA SER A 17 -26.34 25.33 2.03
C SER A 17 -24.89 25.75 1.73
N LEU A 18 -24.13 24.97 0.96
CA LEU A 18 -22.72 25.32 0.66
C LEU A 18 -22.33 25.27 -0.82
N LEU A 19 -23.24 25.63 -1.72
CA LEU A 19 -22.92 25.85 -3.15
C LEU A 19 -23.63 27.12 -3.66
N ALA A 20 -23.14 28.27 -3.19
CA ALA A 20 -23.38 29.55 -3.86
C ALA A 20 -22.25 30.50 -3.44
N LEU A 21 -21.29 30.75 -4.35
CA LEU A 21 -20.52 32.00 -4.44
C LEU A 21 -19.60 31.98 -5.67
N CYS A 22 -19.88 32.91 -6.60
CA CYS A 22 -19.03 33.47 -7.67
C CYS A 22 -18.60 32.55 -8.84
N SER A 23 -18.54 32.97 -10.11
CA SER A 23 -18.88 34.21 -10.82
C SER A 23 -18.71 33.91 -12.32
N CYS A 24 -19.65 34.28 -13.18
CA CYS A 24 -19.43 34.41 -14.63
C CYS A 24 -20.07 35.72 -15.12
N GLY A 25 -19.24 36.71 -15.44
CA GLY A 25 -19.49 37.58 -16.60
C GLY A 25 -18.92 36.86 -17.85
N GLU A 26 -19.22 37.23 -19.08
CA GLU A 26 -19.90 38.38 -19.66
C GLU A 26 -20.05 38.08 -21.17
N GLN A 27 -21.06 38.69 -21.84
CA GLN A 27 -21.18 38.92 -23.31
C GLN A 27 -21.63 37.73 -24.18
N SER A 28 -22.44 37.85 -25.24
CA SER A 28 -23.03 38.96 -26.01
C SER A 28 -24.21 38.43 -26.87
N GLU A 29 -25.13 39.34 -27.27
CA GLU A 29 -26.26 39.13 -28.20
C GLU A 29 -25.83 39.00 -29.70
N PRO A 30 -26.72 39.16 -30.72
CA PRO A 30 -27.73 38.22 -31.24
C PRO A 30 -27.55 38.02 -32.78
N HIS A 31 -28.38 37.20 -33.44
CA HIS A 31 -28.55 37.32 -34.91
C HIS A 31 -29.99 37.04 -35.39
N LYS A 32 -30.44 37.94 -36.26
CA LYS A 32 -31.74 38.08 -36.90
C LYS A 32 -31.79 37.43 -38.30
N GLU A 33 -33.01 36.98 -38.64
CA GLU A 33 -33.79 37.10 -39.90
C GLU A 33 -33.31 36.56 -41.26
N GLY A 34 -34.29 35.99 -41.98
CA GLY A 34 -34.40 35.86 -43.45
C GLY A 34 -34.54 34.40 -43.92
N THR A 35 -35.51 33.94 -44.73
CA THR A 35 -36.50 34.63 -45.58
C THR A 35 -37.54 33.59 -46.10
N LEU A 36 -38.82 33.98 -46.19
CA LEU A 36 -39.88 33.38 -47.02
C LEU A 36 -39.72 33.86 -48.50
N PRO A 37 -40.42 33.32 -49.53
CA PRO A 37 -41.85 33.61 -49.85
C PRO A 37 -42.57 32.36 -50.41
N GLY A 38 -43.86 32.26 -50.65
CA GLY A 38 -45.01 33.15 -50.89
C GLY A 38 -46.06 32.22 -51.55
N HIS A 39 -47.37 32.43 -51.50
CA HIS A 39 -48.09 33.54 -52.11
C HIS A 39 -49.59 33.32 -51.76
N THR A 40 -50.26 34.30 -51.13
CA THR A 40 -51.29 35.21 -51.71
C THR A 40 -52.68 34.59 -51.91
N THR A 41 -53.83 35.24 -51.65
CA THR A 41 -54.18 36.65 -51.36
C THR A 41 -55.66 36.74 -50.93
N ALA A 42 -55.98 37.80 -50.16
CA ALA A 42 -57.20 38.64 -50.15
C ALA A 42 -58.59 37.96 -50.02
N GLY A 43 -59.57 38.42 -49.24
CA GLY A 43 -59.83 39.74 -48.65
C GLY A 43 -61.28 40.14 -49.01
N GLY A 44 -62.14 40.45 -48.03
CA GLY A 44 -63.34 41.27 -48.26
C GLY A 44 -64.70 40.76 -47.76
N THR A 45 -65.18 41.41 -46.69
CA THR A 45 -66.54 41.99 -46.47
C THR A 45 -67.83 41.14 -46.36
N ALA A 46 -68.50 41.38 -45.21
CA ALA A 46 -69.91 41.78 -45.01
C ALA A 46 -71.08 40.86 -45.37
N GLY A 47 -72.00 40.74 -44.40
CA GLY A 47 -73.44 40.60 -44.63
C GLY A 47 -74.02 39.19 -44.48
N GLN A 48 -74.82 38.98 -43.45
CA GLN A 48 -75.91 38.00 -43.48
C GLN A 48 -77.22 38.74 -43.24
N ASP A 49 -78.13 38.61 -44.21
CA ASP A 49 -79.57 38.69 -44.04
C ASP A 49 -80.20 37.70 -45.05
N GLY A 50 -81.27 37.00 -44.64
CA GLY A 50 -82.25 36.41 -45.58
C GLY A 50 -82.07 34.96 -46.08
N THR A 51 -82.65 34.00 -45.34
CA THR A 51 -83.66 32.99 -45.77
C THR A 51 -83.60 32.31 -47.17
N LEU A 52 -83.48 30.97 -47.20
CA LEU A 52 -84.49 29.95 -47.62
C LEU A 52 -83.86 28.63 -48.13
N SER A 53 -84.26 27.53 -47.49
CA SER A 53 -84.66 26.22 -48.04
C SER A 53 -83.89 25.60 -49.23
N SER A 54 -83.17 24.51 -48.98
CA SER A 54 -83.25 23.31 -49.83
C SER A 54 -82.97 22.02 -49.05
N THR A 55 -83.85 21.05 -49.28
CA THR A 55 -83.92 19.69 -48.75
C THR A 55 -82.89 18.76 -49.38
N ALA A 56 -82.31 17.85 -48.59
CA ALA A 56 -82.28 16.39 -48.84
C ALA A 56 -81.30 15.70 -47.87
N GLY A 57 -81.83 14.84 -47.01
CA GLY A 57 -81.00 13.93 -46.23
C GLY A 57 -80.36 12.87 -47.12
N SER A 58 -79.13 12.52 -46.78
CA SER A 58 -78.69 11.13 -46.91
C SER A 58 -78.39 10.67 -45.49
N SER A 59 -79.37 9.98 -44.89
CA SER A 59 -79.16 9.27 -43.64
C SER A 59 -78.10 8.21 -43.92
N CYS A 60 -76.88 8.43 -43.43
CA CYS A 60 -75.89 7.36 -43.36
C CYS A 60 -76.49 6.29 -42.45
N ILE A 61 -76.71 5.09 -42.98
CA ILE A 61 -76.99 3.92 -42.14
C ILE A 61 -75.65 3.50 -41.56
N HIS A 62 -75.41 3.82 -40.28
CA HIS A 62 -74.13 3.59 -39.66
C HIS A 62 -73.79 2.09 -39.57
N VAL A 63 -72.71 1.69 -40.25
CA VAL A 63 -72.11 0.35 -40.08
C VAL A 63 -71.00 0.45 -39.04
N GLU A 64 -71.19 -0.17 -37.89
CA GLU A 64 -70.26 -0.13 -36.76
C GLU A 64 -68.93 -0.83 -37.09
N GLU A 65 -67.83 -0.13 -36.87
CA GLU A 65 -66.47 -0.65 -36.93
C GLU A 65 -65.75 -0.31 -35.62
N THR A 66 -65.14 -1.32 -35.01
CA THR A 66 -64.42 -1.16 -33.74
C THR A 66 -63.10 -0.43 -33.94
N ILE A 67 -62.90 0.65 -33.20
CA ILE A 67 -61.60 1.27 -33.00
C ILE A 67 -60.92 0.53 -31.85
N ILE A 68 -59.88 -0.23 -32.14
CA ILE A 68 -59.15 -1.01 -31.13
C ILE A 68 -58.50 -0.05 -30.12
N GLY A 69 -58.85 -0.24 -28.86
CA GLY A 69 -58.29 0.46 -27.72
C GLY A 69 -56.84 0.05 -27.44
N LYS A 70 -56.19 0.83 -26.58
CA LYS A 70 -54.82 0.58 -26.14
C LYS A 70 -54.85 0.27 -24.65
N ALA A 71 -54.38 -0.89 -24.20
CA ALA A 71 -54.33 -1.16 -22.77
C ALA A 71 -53.43 -0.15 -22.03
N ALA A 72 -53.82 0.24 -20.81
CA ALA A 72 -53.00 1.08 -19.96
C ALA A 72 -51.72 0.36 -19.54
N THR A 73 -50.62 1.09 -19.43
CA THR A 73 -49.33 0.57 -18.94
C THR A 73 -49.08 1.08 -17.52
N CYS A 74 -47.87 0.87 -16.99
CA CYS A 74 -47.50 1.42 -15.68
C CYS A 74 -47.40 2.96 -15.68
N THR A 75 -47.16 3.58 -16.84
CA THR A 75 -46.87 5.03 -16.94
C THR A 75 -47.72 5.76 -17.97
N GLU A 76 -48.31 5.05 -18.93
CA GLU A 76 -49.20 5.62 -19.94
C GLU A 76 -50.63 5.17 -19.69
N ASP A 77 -51.54 6.14 -19.75
CA ASP A 77 -52.97 5.86 -19.83
C ASP A 77 -53.27 5.03 -21.10
N GLY A 78 -54.24 4.12 -20.98
CA GLY A 78 -54.83 3.38 -22.08
C GLY A 78 -56.11 4.03 -22.58
N LEU A 79 -56.73 3.39 -23.57
CA LEU A 79 -58.01 3.73 -24.16
C LEU A 79 -58.86 2.47 -24.28
N THR A 80 -60.15 2.56 -23.93
CA THR A 80 -61.12 1.50 -24.23
C THR A 80 -61.37 1.39 -25.75
N ASP A 81 -61.97 0.29 -26.19
CA ASP A 81 -62.46 0.19 -27.58
C ASP A 81 -63.54 1.26 -27.83
N GLY A 82 -63.41 1.95 -28.97
CA GLY A 82 -64.40 2.90 -29.48
C GLY A 82 -65.16 2.31 -30.66
N VAL A 83 -66.19 3.01 -31.14
CA VAL A 83 -66.95 2.60 -32.31
C VAL A 83 -67.06 3.77 -33.27
N LYS A 84 -66.70 3.57 -34.53
CA LYS A 84 -66.94 4.53 -35.61
C LYS A 84 -67.76 3.89 -36.71
N CYS A 85 -68.33 4.71 -37.58
CA CYS A 85 -68.93 4.23 -38.81
C CYS A 85 -67.85 3.97 -39.86
N SER A 86 -67.76 2.75 -40.41
CA SER A 86 -66.79 2.44 -41.48
C SER A 86 -67.04 3.18 -42.80
N VAL A 87 -68.26 3.72 -42.99
CA VAL A 87 -68.70 4.36 -44.25
C VAL A 87 -68.48 5.88 -44.21
N CYS A 88 -68.84 6.56 -43.13
CA CYS A 88 -68.69 8.02 -42.99
C CYS A 88 -67.60 8.47 -41.99
N ASN A 89 -66.97 7.53 -41.28
CA ASN A 89 -65.97 7.77 -40.23
C ASN A 89 -66.45 8.58 -39.01
N GLU A 90 -67.76 8.80 -38.88
CA GLU A 90 -68.34 9.43 -37.69
C GLU A 90 -68.15 8.53 -36.46
N VAL A 91 -67.67 9.09 -35.35
CA VAL A 91 -67.45 8.37 -34.09
C VAL A 91 -68.79 8.20 -33.39
N LEU A 92 -69.24 6.95 -33.26
CA LEU A 92 -70.53 6.56 -32.69
C LEU A 92 -70.42 6.30 -31.19
N LYS A 93 -69.24 5.88 -30.71
CA LYS A 93 -68.89 5.76 -29.31
C LYS A 93 -67.44 6.20 -29.10
N GLU A 94 -67.24 7.24 -28.31
CA GLU A 94 -65.92 7.77 -27.98
C GLU A 94 -65.11 6.79 -27.11
N GLN A 95 -63.78 6.84 -27.24
CA GLN A 95 -62.88 6.05 -26.39
C GLN A 95 -62.72 6.74 -25.03
N GLU A 96 -62.78 5.97 -23.94
CA GLU A 96 -62.55 6.47 -22.59
C GLU A 96 -61.11 6.18 -22.14
N VAL A 97 -60.55 7.09 -21.34
CA VAL A 97 -59.18 6.98 -20.82
C VAL A 97 -59.12 5.98 -19.67
N ILE A 98 -58.34 4.91 -19.84
CA ILE A 98 -57.99 3.98 -18.77
C ILE A 98 -56.74 4.53 -18.08
N LYS A 99 -56.82 4.89 -16.80
CA LYS A 99 -55.67 5.45 -16.09
C LYS A 99 -54.50 4.47 -16.00
N ALA A 100 -53.28 4.99 -16.09
CA ALA A 100 -52.06 4.22 -15.90
C ALA A 100 -52.14 3.41 -14.60
N THR A 101 -51.77 2.13 -14.68
CA THR A 101 -51.90 1.17 -13.57
C THR A 101 -50.97 1.45 -12.39
N GLY A 102 -49.97 2.33 -12.60
CA GLY A 102 -48.94 2.61 -11.62
C GLY A 102 -47.89 1.49 -11.53
N HIS A 103 -46.89 1.71 -10.68
CA HIS A 103 -45.87 0.70 -10.40
C HIS A 103 -46.28 -0.16 -9.21
N VAL A 104 -46.16 -1.49 -9.37
CA VAL A 104 -46.38 -2.46 -8.29
C VAL A 104 -45.02 -2.87 -7.73
N GLU A 105 -44.76 -2.50 -6.48
CA GLU A 105 -43.46 -2.73 -5.84
C GLU A 105 -43.19 -4.23 -5.61
N GLN A 106 -42.03 -4.68 -6.08
CA GLN A 106 -41.42 -5.96 -5.74
C GLN A 106 -40.09 -5.69 -5.07
N VAL A 107 -39.97 -6.12 -3.82
CA VAL A 107 -38.76 -6.00 -3.01
C VAL A 107 -37.87 -7.23 -3.24
N LEU A 108 -36.61 -6.97 -3.62
CA LEU A 108 -35.53 -7.94 -3.68
C LEU A 108 -34.65 -7.72 -2.44
N PRO A 109 -34.63 -8.67 -1.48
CA PRO A 109 -33.92 -8.47 -0.23
C PRO A 109 -32.42 -8.29 -0.46
N GLY A 110 -31.82 -7.44 0.36
CA GLY A 110 -30.37 -7.29 0.42
C GLY A 110 -29.69 -8.53 1.02
N ARG A 111 -28.37 -8.61 0.85
CA ARG A 111 -27.52 -9.57 1.55
C ARG A 111 -26.32 -8.83 2.14
N GLU A 112 -25.93 -9.16 3.36
CA GLU A 112 -24.70 -8.60 3.94
C GLU A 112 -23.48 -9.12 3.19
N ALA A 113 -22.39 -8.34 3.23
CA ALA A 113 -21.12 -8.79 2.68
C ALA A 113 -20.48 -9.84 3.59
N THR A 114 -19.76 -10.78 2.99
CA THR A 114 -18.91 -11.74 3.71
C THR A 114 -17.44 -11.38 3.50
N ARG A 115 -16.51 -12.14 4.09
CA ARG A 115 -15.07 -11.93 3.88
C ARG A 115 -14.67 -12.00 2.41
N THR A 116 -15.35 -12.83 1.62
CA THR A 116 -14.97 -13.15 0.24
C THR A 116 -16.03 -12.80 -0.81
N GLU A 117 -17.27 -12.52 -0.40
CA GLU A 117 -18.35 -12.14 -1.32
C GLU A 117 -18.96 -10.80 -0.96
N ASP A 118 -19.19 -9.97 -1.99
CA ASP A 118 -19.89 -8.71 -1.83
C ASP A 118 -21.35 -8.90 -1.41
N GLY A 119 -21.80 -8.03 -0.51
CA GLY A 119 -23.19 -7.83 -0.18
C GLY A 119 -23.90 -6.91 -1.17
N TYR A 120 -25.21 -6.76 -0.98
CA TYR A 120 -26.02 -5.80 -1.70
C TYR A 120 -27.08 -5.21 -0.78
N THR A 121 -27.35 -3.92 -0.91
CA THR A 121 -28.55 -3.32 -0.31
C THR A 121 -29.79 -3.86 -1.00
N GLU A 122 -30.93 -3.74 -0.32
CA GLU A 122 -32.24 -4.04 -0.89
C GLU A 122 -32.49 -3.25 -2.19
N MET A 123 -33.22 -3.86 -3.14
CA MET A 123 -33.69 -3.21 -4.37
C MET A 123 -35.21 -3.34 -4.49
N VAL A 124 -35.86 -2.29 -5.00
CA VAL A 124 -37.29 -2.33 -5.32
C VAL A 124 -37.46 -2.12 -6.82
N LYS A 125 -38.20 -3.01 -7.48
CA LYS A 125 -38.57 -2.89 -8.91
C LYS A 125 -40.05 -3.06 -9.11
N CYS A 126 -40.57 -2.60 -10.24
CA CYS A 126 -41.95 -2.88 -10.64
C CYS A 126 -42.06 -4.36 -11.10
N SER A 127 -42.94 -5.15 -10.48
CA SER A 127 -43.19 -6.54 -10.91
C SER A 127 -43.85 -6.64 -12.29
N VAL A 128 -44.54 -5.59 -12.72
CA VAL A 128 -45.31 -5.56 -13.98
C VAL A 128 -44.44 -5.13 -15.17
N CYS A 129 -43.67 -4.04 -15.04
CA CYS A 129 -42.87 -3.50 -16.15
C CYS A 129 -41.35 -3.60 -15.96
N GLY A 130 -40.88 -4.11 -14.82
CA GLY A 130 -39.44 -4.29 -14.54
C GLY A 130 -38.66 -3.02 -14.19
N LYS A 131 -39.29 -1.83 -14.23
CA LYS A 131 -38.62 -0.56 -13.90
C LYS A 131 -38.10 -0.57 -12.46
N THR A 132 -36.82 -0.24 -12.27
CA THR A 132 -36.23 -0.03 -10.94
C THR A 132 -36.80 1.22 -10.28
N LEU A 133 -37.33 1.06 -9.07
CA LEU A 133 -37.90 2.14 -8.26
C LEU A 133 -36.91 2.59 -7.19
N VAL A 134 -36.20 1.63 -6.58
CA VAL A 134 -35.07 1.86 -5.67
C VAL A 134 -33.88 1.01 -6.14
N PRO A 135 -32.74 1.63 -6.51
CA PRO A 135 -31.56 0.88 -6.95
C PRO A 135 -30.90 0.14 -5.79
N ARG A 136 -30.30 -1.03 -6.06
CA ARG A 136 -29.35 -1.66 -5.12
C ARG A 136 -27.94 -1.07 -5.27
N TYR A 137 -27.23 -1.05 -4.16
CA TYR A 137 -25.80 -0.74 -4.10
C TYR A 137 -25.02 -1.96 -3.61
N GLN A 138 -23.84 -2.17 -4.18
CA GLN A 138 -22.92 -3.22 -3.77
C GLN A 138 -22.24 -2.83 -2.44
N ILE A 139 -22.15 -3.79 -1.53
CA ILE A 139 -21.43 -3.67 -0.26
C ILE A 139 -20.16 -4.51 -0.43
N PRO A 140 -18.95 -3.92 -0.49
CA PRO A 140 -17.73 -4.69 -0.72
C PRO A 140 -17.49 -5.77 0.34
N ALA A 141 -16.90 -6.89 -0.07
CA ALA A 141 -16.45 -7.96 0.83
C ALA A 141 -15.53 -7.42 1.95
N THR A 142 -15.68 -7.95 3.17
CA THR A 142 -15.04 -7.42 4.39
C THR A 142 -13.62 -7.96 4.64
N GLY A 143 -13.08 -8.78 3.74
CA GLY A 143 -11.73 -9.36 3.88
C GLY A 143 -10.58 -8.43 3.52
N ILE A 144 -10.89 -7.30 2.86
CA ILE A 144 -9.91 -6.30 2.43
C ILE A 144 -10.17 -5.00 3.17
N TRP A 145 -9.12 -4.38 3.67
CA TRP A 145 -9.23 -3.12 4.41
C TRP A 145 -9.89 -2.01 3.59
N SER A 146 -10.87 -1.35 4.21
CA SER A 146 -11.60 -0.22 3.62
C SER A 146 -10.81 1.10 3.60
N GLY A 147 -9.71 1.21 4.38
CA GLY A 147 -9.02 2.47 4.64
C GLY A 147 -9.51 3.19 5.91
N SER A 148 -10.53 2.65 6.60
CA SER A 148 -11.07 3.23 7.83
C SER A 148 -10.46 2.60 9.09
N ALA A 149 -10.63 3.24 10.25
CA ALA A 149 -10.23 2.68 11.53
C ALA A 149 -11.45 2.22 12.32
N ALA A 150 -11.35 1.07 12.97
CA ALA A 150 -12.36 0.56 13.87
C ALA A 150 -12.50 1.45 15.12
N THR A 151 -13.59 1.26 15.87
CA THR A 151 -13.80 1.92 17.18
C THR A 151 -13.35 1.06 18.35
N SER A 152 -13.13 -0.24 18.13
CA SER A 152 -12.67 -1.22 19.14
C SER A 152 -11.92 -2.38 18.48
N PHE A 153 -11.08 -3.05 19.26
CA PHE A 153 -10.44 -4.32 18.88
C PHE A 153 -11.44 -5.48 18.94
N ALA A 154 -11.11 -6.63 18.34
CA ALA A 154 -11.98 -7.80 18.36
C ALA A 154 -12.18 -8.38 19.77
N GLY A 155 -11.24 -8.10 20.68
CA GLY A 155 -11.28 -8.53 22.07
C GLY A 155 -9.98 -8.20 22.80
N GLY A 156 -9.92 -8.64 24.05
CA GLY A 156 -8.76 -8.51 24.92
C GLY A 156 -8.63 -7.16 25.63
N THR A 157 -7.77 -7.15 26.65
CA THR A 157 -7.48 -6.00 27.52
C THR A 157 -6.06 -5.43 27.30
N GLY A 158 -5.30 -6.04 26.38
CA GLY A 158 -3.94 -5.65 26.03
C GLY A 158 -2.90 -6.07 27.07
N THR A 159 -3.23 -7.02 27.94
CA THR A 159 -2.27 -7.64 28.86
C THR A 159 -1.61 -8.85 28.19
N GLU A 160 -0.51 -9.36 28.75
CA GLU A 160 0.16 -10.54 28.20
C GLU A 160 -0.75 -11.78 28.13
N ALA A 161 -1.54 -12.01 29.19
CA ALA A 161 -2.49 -13.12 29.26
C ALA A 161 -3.75 -12.91 28.40
N ASP A 162 -4.06 -11.66 28.05
CA ASP A 162 -5.26 -11.26 27.34
C ASP A 162 -4.94 -10.11 26.36
N PRO A 163 -4.21 -10.40 25.26
CA PRO A 163 -3.76 -9.41 24.31
C PRO A 163 -4.93 -8.83 23.51
N TYR A 164 -4.79 -7.60 23.03
CA TYR A 164 -5.75 -7.05 22.07
C TYR A 164 -5.73 -7.87 20.78
N LEU A 165 -6.90 -8.35 20.37
CA LEU A 165 -7.06 -9.17 19.18
C LEU A 165 -7.33 -8.29 17.95
N ILE A 166 -6.55 -8.54 16.89
CA ILE A 166 -6.67 -7.84 15.60
C ILE A 166 -7.01 -8.89 14.53
N SER A 167 -8.17 -8.74 13.90
CA SER A 167 -8.71 -9.68 12.91
C SER A 167 -8.92 -9.04 11.53
N ASN A 168 -8.68 -7.73 11.38
CA ASN A 168 -8.85 -7.01 10.11
C ASN A 168 -8.05 -5.70 10.07
N GLY A 169 -8.00 -5.09 8.88
CA GLY A 169 -7.27 -3.84 8.65
C GLY A 169 -7.83 -2.64 9.43
N GLU A 170 -9.13 -2.60 9.70
CA GLU A 170 -9.74 -1.51 10.48
C GLU A 170 -9.22 -1.49 11.93
N GLN A 171 -9.05 -2.67 12.53
CA GLN A 171 -8.49 -2.80 13.89
C GLN A 171 -6.99 -2.54 13.92
N LEU A 172 -6.26 -2.92 12.87
CA LEU A 172 -4.84 -2.55 12.73
C LEU A 172 -4.68 -1.02 12.59
N ALA A 173 -5.55 -0.38 11.81
CA ALA A 173 -5.58 1.07 11.67
C ALA A 173 -5.97 1.77 12.98
N LEU A 174 -6.82 1.16 13.81
CA LEU A 174 -7.10 1.64 15.17
C LEU A 174 -5.84 1.62 16.04
N LEU A 175 -4.98 0.59 15.95
CA LEU A 175 -3.69 0.58 16.62
C LEU A 175 -2.80 1.73 16.14
N ALA A 176 -2.64 1.92 14.83
CA ALA A 176 -1.86 3.03 14.27
C ALA A 176 -2.34 4.39 14.80
N LYS A 177 -3.65 4.63 14.73
CA LYS A 177 -4.30 5.85 15.25
C LYS A 177 -4.05 6.05 16.75
N SER A 178 -4.11 4.98 17.53
CA SER A 178 -3.92 5.01 18.98
C SER A 178 -2.48 5.38 19.37
N ILE A 179 -1.49 4.80 18.70
CA ILE A 179 -0.06 5.07 18.93
C ILE A 179 0.33 6.47 18.46
N ASN A 180 -0.24 6.93 17.35
CA ASN A 180 0.04 8.25 16.77
C ASN A 180 -0.73 9.39 17.46
N GLY A 181 -1.70 9.08 18.33
CA GLY A 181 -2.49 10.06 19.08
C GLY A 181 -1.71 10.83 20.16
N SER A 182 -2.33 11.90 20.68
CA SER A 182 -1.73 12.74 21.74
C SER A 182 -1.47 11.98 23.04
N ASP A 183 -2.39 11.09 23.42
CA ASP A 183 -2.41 10.33 24.68
C ASP A 183 -2.03 8.85 24.49
N ASN A 184 -0.89 8.60 23.84
CA ASN A 184 -0.45 7.25 23.48
C ASN A 184 0.11 6.41 24.66
N ASN A 185 0.33 7.00 25.83
CA ASN A 185 0.85 6.29 27.02
C ASN A 185 -0.05 5.12 27.45
N ALA A 186 -1.36 5.21 27.23
CA ALA A 186 -2.30 4.12 27.57
C ALA A 186 -2.05 2.83 26.76
N TYR A 187 -1.32 2.94 25.65
CA TYR A 187 -1.00 1.86 24.73
C TYR A 187 0.46 1.39 24.83
N TYR A 188 1.23 1.93 25.78
CA TYR A 188 2.57 1.43 26.07
C TYR A 188 2.52 0.13 26.86
N ASN A 189 3.49 -0.75 26.61
CA ASN A 189 3.61 -2.06 27.25
C ASN A 189 2.33 -2.92 27.11
N LYS A 190 1.59 -2.72 26.02
CA LYS A 190 0.41 -3.52 25.67
C LYS A 190 0.80 -4.65 24.71
N HIS A 191 0.02 -5.72 24.76
CA HIS A 191 0.19 -6.88 23.89
C HIS A 191 -0.93 -6.90 22.85
N TYR A 192 -0.54 -7.19 21.61
CA TYR A 192 -1.41 -7.28 20.44
C TYR A 192 -1.15 -8.61 19.75
N LYS A 193 -2.21 -9.25 19.27
CA LYS A 193 -2.14 -10.54 18.59
C LYS A 193 -3.01 -10.54 17.35
N LEU A 194 -2.44 -10.95 16.21
CA LEU A 194 -3.23 -11.21 15.01
C LEU A 194 -4.01 -12.52 15.17
N THR A 195 -5.22 -12.52 14.62
CA THR A 195 -6.12 -13.69 14.62
C THR A 195 -6.50 -14.14 13.21
N ASP A 196 -6.06 -13.38 12.21
CA ASP A 196 -6.31 -13.65 10.80
C ASP A 196 -5.29 -12.89 9.93
N ASP A 197 -5.17 -13.30 8.67
CA ASP A 197 -4.44 -12.54 7.65
C ASP A 197 -5.15 -11.21 7.33
N ILE A 198 -4.36 -10.15 7.17
CA ILE A 198 -4.85 -8.79 6.93
C ILE A 198 -4.36 -8.27 5.58
N ASP A 199 -5.28 -8.14 4.62
CA ASP A 199 -5.02 -7.47 3.34
C ASP A 199 -5.36 -5.98 3.44
N LEU A 200 -4.37 -5.10 3.27
CA LEU A 200 -4.54 -3.64 3.32
C LEU A 200 -4.99 -3.02 1.98
N GLY A 201 -5.27 -3.85 0.97
CA GLY A 201 -6.05 -3.52 -0.22
C GLY A 201 -5.39 -2.51 -1.16
N GLY A 202 -4.06 -2.47 -1.20
CA GLY A 202 -3.23 -1.57 -2.00
C GLY A 202 -3.32 -0.10 -1.59
N LYS A 203 -3.82 0.17 -0.38
CA LYS A 203 -4.12 1.54 0.11
C LYS A 203 -2.90 2.19 0.75
N GLU A 204 -2.95 3.53 0.80
CA GLU A 204 -1.97 4.30 1.57
C GLU A 204 -2.06 3.92 3.05
N TRP A 205 -0.92 3.52 3.60
CA TRP A 205 -0.80 3.14 4.99
C TRP A 205 -0.30 4.28 5.85
N ASP A 206 -0.85 4.36 7.06
CA ASP A 206 -0.41 5.27 8.10
C ASP A 206 0.46 4.50 9.10
N PRO A 207 1.80 4.68 9.10
CA PRO A 207 2.70 3.86 9.91
C PRO A 207 2.34 3.86 11.39
N ILE A 208 2.47 2.69 12.05
CA ILE A 208 2.30 2.57 13.50
C ILE A 208 3.54 3.18 14.18
N GLY A 209 3.34 4.30 14.87
CA GLY A 209 4.45 5.10 15.40
C GLY A 209 5.09 5.95 14.29
N CYS A 210 5.45 7.19 14.63
CA CYS A 210 6.02 8.17 13.72
C CYS A 210 6.74 9.28 14.50
N MET A 211 7.66 10.00 13.84
CA MET A 211 8.12 11.29 14.38
C MET A 211 7.26 12.42 13.83
N MET A 212 6.57 13.14 14.70
CA MET A 212 5.63 14.20 14.32
C MET A 212 6.29 15.58 14.30
N SER A 213 5.95 16.39 13.29
CA SER A 213 6.34 17.79 13.20
C SER A 213 5.77 18.67 14.30
N ALA A 214 6.64 19.55 14.78
CA ALA A 214 6.41 20.48 15.86
C ALA A 214 5.89 21.81 15.29
N GLU A 215 4.62 21.92 14.93
CA GLU A 215 4.04 23.26 14.73
C GLU A 215 3.72 23.94 16.07
N ASN A 216 3.51 23.19 17.17
CA ASN A 216 3.27 23.74 18.52
C ASN A 216 3.67 22.80 19.69
N TYR A 217 4.41 21.71 19.42
CA TYR A 217 4.82 20.75 20.44
C TYR A 217 6.32 20.53 20.37
N LYS A 218 7.03 20.50 21.51
CA LYS A 218 8.38 19.90 21.58
C LYS A 218 8.31 18.56 20.84
N SER A 219 9.08 18.33 19.76
CA SER A 219 8.93 17.14 18.92
C SER A 219 8.87 15.88 19.80
N ARG A 220 7.77 15.15 19.73
CA ARG A 220 7.62 13.87 20.44
C ARG A 220 7.56 12.77 19.41
N THR A 221 8.59 11.94 19.40
CA THR A 221 8.56 10.68 18.67
C THR A 221 7.45 9.81 19.26
N ARG A 222 6.46 9.45 18.44
CA ARG A 222 5.45 8.45 18.77
C ARG A 222 6.05 7.10 18.43
N THR A 223 6.16 6.23 19.42
CA THR A 223 6.81 4.93 19.25
C THR A 223 5.85 3.84 19.68
N PHE A 224 5.83 2.75 18.94
CA PHE A 224 5.26 1.52 19.44
C PHE A 224 6.20 0.93 20.49
N ARG A 225 5.68 0.66 21.69
CA ARG A 225 6.42 0.18 22.87
C ARG A 225 5.74 -1.04 23.51
N GLY A 226 5.24 -1.94 22.67
CA GLY A 226 4.45 -3.10 23.10
C GLY A 226 4.99 -4.41 22.53
N VAL A 227 4.19 -5.46 22.64
CA VAL A 227 4.40 -6.73 21.95
C VAL A 227 3.39 -6.85 20.83
N PHE A 228 3.85 -7.03 19.60
CA PHE A 228 3.04 -7.33 18.44
C PHE A 228 3.33 -8.77 18.00
N ASP A 229 2.40 -9.66 18.27
CA ASP A 229 2.45 -11.07 17.93
C ASP A 229 1.65 -11.31 16.64
N GLY A 230 2.36 -11.56 15.54
CA GLY A 230 1.73 -11.90 14.26
C GLY A 230 1.07 -13.29 14.29
N ASN A 231 1.41 -14.15 15.27
CA ASN A 231 0.82 -15.47 15.45
C ASN A 231 0.84 -16.33 14.16
N GLY A 232 1.86 -16.13 13.31
CA GLY A 232 2.02 -16.79 12.02
C GLY A 232 1.19 -16.20 10.87
N PHE A 233 0.38 -15.16 11.13
CA PHE A 233 -0.41 -14.48 10.11
C PHE A 233 0.38 -13.38 9.38
N THR A 234 -0.21 -12.92 8.28
CA THR A 234 0.36 -11.93 7.38
C THR A 234 -0.38 -10.60 7.44
N ILE A 235 0.36 -9.52 7.20
CA ILE A 235 -0.18 -8.22 6.83
C ILE A 235 0.36 -7.90 5.44
N SER A 236 -0.52 -7.69 4.47
CA SER A 236 -0.13 -7.60 3.07
C SER A 236 -0.67 -6.35 2.37
N ASN A 237 -0.10 -6.06 1.20
CA ASN A 237 -0.71 -5.21 0.18
C ASN A 237 -1.00 -3.78 0.66
N PHE A 238 -0.01 -3.12 1.24
CA PHE A 238 -0.08 -1.69 1.54
C PHE A 238 0.93 -0.89 0.74
N LYS A 239 0.69 0.41 0.61
CA LYS A 239 1.68 1.33 0.05
C LYS A 239 1.93 2.54 0.94
N ILE A 240 3.12 3.09 0.83
CA ILE A 240 3.47 4.38 1.44
C ILE A 240 4.13 5.19 0.34
N THR A 241 3.35 6.05 -0.33
CA THR A 241 3.86 6.88 -1.45
C THR A 241 3.67 8.37 -1.22
N SER A 242 2.69 8.74 -0.41
CA SER A 242 2.35 10.12 -0.09
C SER A 242 2.44 10.34 1.41
N PRO A 243 3.66 10.36 1.98
CA PRO A 243 3.82 10.47 3.42
C PRO A 243 3.15 11.76 3.92
N LYS A 244 2.42 11.66 5.02
CA LYS A 244 1.84 12.84 5.67
C LYS A 244 2.97 13.81 5.99
N LYS A 245 2.78 15.09 5.69
CA LYS A 245 3.79 16.16 5.92
C LYS A 245 4.31 16.21 7.36
N THR A 246 3.53 15.68 8.31
CA THR A 246 3.91 15.60 9.72
C THR A 246 4.95 14.53 10.02
N TYR A 247 5.22 13.58 9.12
CA TYR A 247 6.18 12.49 9.37
C TYR A 247 7.60 12.89 9.00
N TYR A 248 8.46 12.96 10.02
CA TYR A 248 9.89 13.01 9.78
C TYR A 248 10.40 11.61 9.46
N GLY A 249 10.39 11.27 8.17
CA GLY A 249 11.32 10.31 7.61
C GLY A 249 11.14 8.83 7.95
N TYR A 250 10.25 8.42 8.85
CA TYR A 250 10.15 7.04 9.32
C TYR A 250 9.02 6.27 8.63
N PHE A 251 9.35 5.22 7.88
CA PHE A 251 8.39 4.52 7.03
C PHE A 251 8.54 3.00 7.10
N GLY A 252 7.39 2.34 7.18
CA GLY A 252 7.24 0.89 7.32
C GLY A 252 5.83 0.58 7.79
N LEU A 253 5.50 -0.71 7.97
CA LEU A 253 4.29 -1.08 8.70
C LEU A 253 4.24 -0.35 10.06
N PHE A 254 5.38 -0.40 10.77
CA PHE A 254 5.71 0.50 11.86
C PHE A 254 6.60 1.63 11.34
N GLY A 255 6.31 2.88 11.71
CA GLY A 255 7.28 3.94 11.44
C GLY A 255 8.42 3.85 12.45
N CYS A 256 8.08 3.67 13.74
CA CYS A 256 9.06 3.66 14.81
C CYS A 256 8.68 2.72 15.95
N ILE A 257 9.60 1.82 16.30
CA ILE A 257 9.50 0.94 17.48
C ILE A 257 10.64 1.22 18.47
N SER A 258 10.35 1.08 19.77
CA SER A 258 11.30 1.36 20.86
C SER A 258 10.92 0.51 22.09
N GLY A 259 11.86 -0.28 22.61
CA GLY A 259 11.59 -1.25 23.68
C GLY A 259 10.49 -2.26 23.34
N ALA A 260 10.22 -2.50 22.06
CA ALA A 260 9.10 -3.30 21.59
C ALA A 260 9.54 -4.69 21.15
N THR A 261 8.60 -5.62 21.08
CA THR A 261 8.80 -6.92 20.41
C THR A 261 7.83 -7.04 19.25
N VAL A 262 8.32 -7.34 18.05
CA VAL A 262 7.51 -7.76 16.90
C VAL A 262 7.93 -9.18 16.57
N LYS A 263 6.99 -10.11 16.57
CA LYS A 263 7.30 -11.53 16.36
C LYS A 263 6.28 -12.27 15.53
N ASP A 264 6.69 -13.38 14.94
CA ASP A 264 5.82 -14.35 14.27
C ASP A 264 4.95 -13.70 13.17
N LEU A 265 5.52 -12.77 12.39
CA LEU A 265 4.78 -11.90 11.47
C LEU A 265 5.33 -11.91 10.04
N GLY A 266 4.45 -12.15 9.07
CA GLY A 266 4.70 -11.88 7.66
C GLY A 266 4.25 -10.49 7.23
N VAL A 267 5.09 -9.74 6.52
CA VAL A 267 4.74 -8.45 5.92
C VAL A 267 5.01 -8.50 4.41
N THR A 268 3.97 -8.70 3.60
CA THR A 268 4.12 -9.03 2.17
C THR A 268 3.47 -8.01 1.24
N ASP A 269 3.81 -8.08 -0.05
CA ASP A 269 3.18 -7.34 -1.14
C ASP A 269 3.12 -5.83 -0.91
N PHE A 270 4.04 -5.30 -0.11
CA PHE A 270 4.05 -3.89 0.23
C PHE A 270 4.87 -3.08 -0.79
N ASN A 271 4.51 -1.80 -0.94
CA ASN A 271 5.23 -0.84 -1.76
C ASN A 271 5.51 0.45 -0.99
N ILE A 272 6.75 0.62 -0.52
CA ILE A 272 7.20 1.86 0.12
C ILE A 272 7.99 2.65 -0.93
N ASP A 273 7.43 3.73 -1.45
CA ASP A 273 8.09 4.64 -2.39
C ASP A 273 7.99 6.09 -1.90
N VAL A 274 8.93 6.47 -1.03
CA VAL A 274 8.84 7.71 -0.26
C VAL A 274 9.85 8.73 -0.74
N ASN A 275 9.43 9.99 -0.86
CA ASN A 275 10.30 11.12 -1.12
C ASN A 275 10.14 12.20 -0.04
N ALA A 276 11.10 12.30 0.88
CA ALA A 276 11.11 13.33 1.91
C ALA A 276 11.77 14.62 1.39
N ALA A 277 11.03 15.71 1.34
CA ALA A 277 11.54 16.99 0.84
C ALA A 277 12.60 17.62 1.76
N GLU A 278 12.44 17.48 3.08
CA GLU A 278 13.17 18.29 4.08
C GLU A 278 13.82 17.45 5.19
N SER A 279 13.78 16.12 5.09
CA SER A 279 14.35 15.23 6.12
C SER A 279 15.04 14.01 5.53
N SER A 280 15.81 13.32 6.38
CA SER A 280 16.31 11.98 6.08
C SER A 280 15.16 10.98 5.97
N VAL A 281 15.37 9.89 5.26
CA VAL A 281 14.43 8.77 5.15
C VAL A 281 15.01 7.54 5.82
N GLN A 282 14.21 6.90 6.65
CA GLN A 282 14.41 5.60 7.27
C GLN A 282 13.23 4.71 6.87
N ALA A 283 13.47 3.82 5.92
CA ALA A 283 12.43 2.98 5.35
C ALA A 283 12.79 1.50 5.52
N GLY A 284 11.88 0.75 6.14
CA GLY A 284 11.95 -0.71 6.20
C GLY A 284 10.57 -1.32 6.07
N GLY A 285 10.47 -2.54 5.52
CA GLY A 285 9.19 -3.21 5.34
C GLY A 285 8.43 -3.37 6.67
N ILE A 286 9.13 -3.84 7.72
CA ILE A 286 8.56 -3.95 9.07
C ILE A 286 8.64 -2.62 9.80
N THR A 287 9.81 -1.99 9.89
CA THR A 287 9.96 -0.71 10.60
C THR A 287 10.89 0.29 9.93
N GLY A 288 10.58 1.57 10.01
CA GLY A 288 11.53 2.63 9.64
C GLY A 288 12.70 2.70 10.63
N LEU A 289 12.38 3.01 11.89
CA LEU A 289 13.32 3.05 13.01
C LEU A 289 13.07 1.89 13.97
N CYS A 290 14.10 1.10 14.25
CA CYS A 290 14.14 0.10 15.32
C CYS A 290 15.09 0.58 16.43
N GLY A 291 14.55 1.08 17.54
CA GLY A 291 15.35 1.65 18.62
C GLY A 291 15.28 0.87 19.92
N GLU A 292 16.18 1.19 20.84
CA GLU A 292 16.11 0.87 22.27
C GLU A 292 15.73 -0.57 22.59
N LYS A 293 16.66 -1.52 22.49
CA LYS A 293 16.46 -2.92 22.90
C LYS A 293 15.22 -3.61 22.28
N SER A 294 14.69 -3.07 21.18
CA SER A 294 13.59 -3.71 20.48
C SER A 294 14.04 -5.04 19.88
N VAL A 295 13.10 -5.97 19.78
CA VAL A 295 13.31 -7.30 19.23
C VAL A 295 12.38 -7.50 18.04
N ILE A 296 12.94 -7.85 16.89
CA ILE A 296 12.20 -8.38 15.74
C ILE A 296 12.65 -9.83 15.58
N ILE A 297 11.73 -10.78 15.69
CA ILE A 297 12.07 -12.21 15.70
C ILE A 297 11.05 -13.05 14.94
N ASP A 298 11.50 -14.04 14.17
CA ASP A 298 10.62 -14.96 13.44
C ASP A 298 9.66 -14.20 12.51
N CYS A 299 10.18 -13.17 11.82
CA CYS A 299 9.41 -12.34 10.90
C CYS A 299 9.97 -12.43 9.48
N TYR A 300 9.12 -12.21 8.49
CA TYR A 300 9.56 -12.11 7.10
C TYR A 300 8.93 -10.92 6.37
N ALA A 301 9.66 -10.38 5.40
CA ALA A 301 9.19 -9.27 4.58
C ALA A 301 9.38 -9.56 3.09
N ALA A 302 8.37 -9.23 2.28
CA ALA A 302 8.44 -9.30 0.83
C ALA A 302 7.76 -8.08 0.19
N GLY A 303 8.41 -7.43 -0.77
CA GLY A 303 7.88 -6.20 -1.34
C GLY A 303 8.96 -5.28 -1.92
N THR A 304 8.69 -3.99 -1.95
CA THR A 304 9.62 -2.97 -2.47
C THR A 304 9.82 -1.83 -1.47
N VAL A 305 11.08 -1.44 -1.28
CA VAL A 305 11.48 -0.23 -0.54
C VAL A 305 12.28 0.68 -1.46
N ASN A 306 11.79 1.91 -1.61
CA ASN A 306 12.41 2.97 -2.38
C ASN A 306 12.49 4.24 -1.53
N ALA A 307 13.68 4.51 -0.97
CA ALA A 307 13.93 5.62 -0.06
C ALA A 307 14.53 6.82 -0.80
N LYS A 308 13.79 7.95 -0.85
CA LYS A 308 14.24 9.16 -1.54
C LYS A 308 14.22 10.38 -0.64
N THR A 309 15.21 11.26 -0.79
CA THR A 309 15.19 12.57 -0.13
C THR A 309 15.71 13.66 -1.04
N SER A 310 15.07 14.83 -0.95
CA SER A 310 15.55 16.08 -1.56
C SER A 310 16.25 16.98 -0.54
N ALA A 311 16.33 16.56 0.73
CA ALA A 311 16.97 17.36 1.76
C ALA A 311 18.49 17.41 1.53
N LYS A 312 19.05 18.61 1.65
CA LYS A 312 20.48 18.87 1.45
C LYS A 312 21.35 17.86 2.21
N ASP A 313 21.16 17.77 3.52
CA ASP A 313 21.87 16.86 4.41
C ASP A 313 21.05 15.60 4.75
N GLY A 314 20.01 15.32 3.96
CA GLY A 314 19.19 14.13 4.11
C GLY A 314 19.96 12.86 3.78
N HIS A 315 19.90 11.90 4.69
CA HIS A 315 20.36 10.53 4.49
C HIS A 315 19.20 9.63 4.05
N MET A 316 19.51 8.57 3.33
CA MET A 316 18.55 7.50 3.04
C MET A 316 19.05 6.23 3.71
N TYR A 317 18.24 5.68 4.59
CA TYR A 317 18.46 4.42 5.28
C TYR A 317 17.35 3.46 4.82
N ALA A 318 17.70 2.49 3.99
CA ALA A 318 16.74 1.60 3.36
C ALA A 318 17.10 0.15 3.70
N GLY A 319 16.17 -0.58 4.30
CA GLY A 319 16.31 -2.00 4.62
C GLY A 319 15.07 -2.81 4.26
N GLY A 320 15.19 -4.13 4.08
CA GLY A 320 14.01 -4.98 3.92
C GLY A 320 13.19 -5.12 5.21
N ILE A 321 13.84 -5.26 6.36
CA ILE A 321 13.20 -5.29 7.68
C ILE A 321 13.17 -3.90 8.32
N ALA A 322 14.34 -3.28 8.44
CA ALA A 322 14.50 -2.02 9.15
C ALA A 322 15.31 -1.00 8.37
N GLY A 323 14.84 0.25 8.27
CA GLY A 323 15.66 1.33 7.70
C GLY A 323 16.90 1.59 8.57
N TYR A 324 16.67 1.72 9.87
CA TYR A 324 17.71 2.05 10.84
C TYR A 324 17.52 1.25 12.13
N MET A 325 18.60 0.76 12.72
CA MET A 325 18.58 0.13 14.05
C MET A 325 19.60 0.72 15.03
N SER A 326 19.26 0.79 16.31
CA SER A 326 20.18 1.27 17.35
C SER A 326 19.94 0.76 18.77
N TYR A 327 21.00 0.84 19.58
CA TYR A 327 20.99 0.67 21.04
C TYR A 327 20.38 -0.64 21.55
N GLY A 328 21.09 -1.75 21.35
CA GLY A 328 20.74 -3.06 21.93
C GLY A 328 19.67 -3.85 21.16
N VAL A 329 19.31 -3.40 19.96
CA VAL A 329 18.29 -4.05 19.12
C VAL A 329 18.72 -5.44 18.67
N GLN A 330 17.77 -6.37 18.65
CA GLN A 330 17.96 -7.73 18.16
C GLN A 330 17.02 -7.98 16.98
N ILE A 331 17.58 -8.25 15.79
CA ILE A 331 16.83 -8.75 14.64
C ILE A 331 17.28 -10.19 14.43
N LYS A 332 16.40 -11.14 14.70
CA LYS A 332 16.74 -12.56 14.79
C LYS A 332 15.80 -13.38 13.93
N ASN A 333 16.27 -14.46 13.34
CA ASN A 333 15.41 -15.40 12.64
C ASN A 333 14.51 -14.70 11.59
N CYS A 334 15.04 -13.71 10.87
CA CYS A 334 14.26 -12.92 9.91
C CYS A 334 14.68 -13.15 8.46
N TYR A 335 13.71 -13.10 7.56
CA TYR A 335 13.92 -13.29 6.12
C TYR A 335 13.42 -12.11 5.28
N THR A 336 14.11 -11.79 4.18
CA THR A 336 13.64 -10.78 3.21
C THR A 336 13.73 -11.25 1.76
N ASP A 337 12.62 -11.03 1.03
CA ASP A 337 12.56 -10.97 -0.43
C ASP A 337 12.07 -9.58 -0.84
N VAL A 338 12.87 -8.57 -0.49
CA VAL A 338 12.52 -7.17 -0.69
C VAL A 338 13.49 -6.54 -1.67
N ASN A 339 12.96 -5.89 -2.69
CA ASN A 339 13.76 -5.06 -3.58
C ASN A 339 14.01 -3.70 -2.91
N VAL A 340 15.26 -3.42 -2.56
CA VAL A 340 15.65 -2.23 -1.80
C VAL A 340 16.47 -1.29 -2.68
N SER A 341 16.04 -0.02 -2.71
CA SER A 341 16.68 1.04 -3.47
C SER A 341 16.65 2.36 -2.70
N ALA A 342 17.60 3.23 -3.02
CA ALA A 342 17.62 4.61 -2.55
C ALA A 342 17.95 5.57 -3.69
N TYR A 343 17.37 6.78 -3.67
CA TYR A 343 17.64 7.80 -4.68
C TYR A 343 17.76 9.18 -4.03
N LYS A 344 18.86 9.86 -4.30
CA LYS A 344 19.01 11.28 -4.00
C LYS A 344 19.03 12.05 -5.32
N GLY A 345 18.19 13.09 -5.42
CA GLY A 345 18.14 14.00 -6.57
C GLY A 345 19.43 14.82 -6.74
N ALA A 346 19.43 15.76 -7.70
CA ALA A 346 20.61 16.58 -8.02
C ALA A 346 21.17 17.31 -6.78
N MET A 347 22.45 17.07 -6.48
CA MET A 347 23.14 17.63 -5.31
C MET A 347 23.19 19.16 -5.34
N THR A 348 22.81 19.79 -4.23
CA THR A 348 23.19 21.16 -3.88
C THR A 348 24.08 21.15 -2.63
N ASN A 349 25.35 20.79 -2.79
CA ASN A 349 26.40 20.92 -1.75
C ASN A 349 26.08 20.29 -0.36
N GLY A 350 25.45 19.11 -0.30
CA GLY A 350 25.06 18.46 0.95
C GLY A 350 25.83 17.15 1.24
N ALA A 351 26.01 16.82 2.52
CA ALA A 351 26.82 15.67 2.98
C ALA A 351 26.03 14.35 3.14
N GLY A 352 24.72 14.37 2.88
CA GLY A 352 23.87 13.19 3.09
C GLY A 352 24.21 12.02 2.16
N GLY A 353 24.10 10.79 2.67
CA GLY A 353 24.48 9.55 1.98
C GLY A 353 23.38 8.48 2.02
N ALA A 354 23.55 7.44 1.21
CA ALA A 354 22.65 6.29 1.10
C ALA A 354 23.26 5.05 1.78
N PHE A 355 22.47 4.42 2.67
CA PHE A 355 22.80 3.22 3.40
C PHE A 355 21.72 2.18 3.11
N ILE A 356 22.08 1.13 2.37
CA ILE A 356 21.11 0.23 1.75
C ILE A 356 21.46 -1.20 2.13
N GLY A 357 20.55 -1.89 2.82
CA GLY A 357 20.73 -3.28 3.22
C GLY A 357 19.56 -4.15 2.77
N GLY A 358 19.81 -5.42 2.47
CA GLY A 358 18.69 -6.35 2.26
C GLY A 358 17.86 -6.60 3.52
N ILE A 359 18.47 -6.53 4.72
CA ILE A 359 17.77 -6.58 6.02
C ILE A 359 17.71 -5.19 6.66
N VAL A 360 18.86 -4.53 6.84
CA VAL A 360 18.98 -3.27 7.58
C VAL A 360 19.74 -2.22 6.80
N GLY A 361 19.17 -1.03 6.62
CA GLY A 361 19.90 0.07 5.96
C GLY A 361 21.14 0.49 6.74
N TYR A 362 20.96 0.89 7.99
CA TYR A 362 22.05 1.34 8.85
C TYR A 362 21.93 0.84 10.29
N ALA A 363 22.95 0.13 10.75
CA ALA A 363 23.06 -0.37 12.11
C ALA A 363 24.12 0.44 12.86
N TYR A 364 23.67 1.26 13.83
CA TYR A 364 24.51 2.22 14.52
C TYR A 364 24.21 2.25 16.03
N TRP A 365 25.16 2.75 16.82
CA TRP A 365 24.98 3.08 18.24
C TRP A 365 24.61 1.92 19.16
N GLY A 366 25.25 0.77 18.98
CA GLY A 366 25.40 -0.16 20.09
C GLY A 366 26.33 0.42 21.18
N SER A 367 26.38 -0.25 22.32
CA SER A 367 27.41 -0.04 23.33
C SER A 367 27.86 -1.40 23.88
N SER A 368 28.98 -1.44 24.60
CA SER A 368 29.44 -2.67 25.27
C SER A 368 28.38 -3.28 26.21
N ASN A 369 27.45 -2.45 26.72
CA ASN A 369 26.37 -2.88 27.62
C ASN A 369 25.04 -3.16 26.89
N SER A 370 24.93 -2.75 25.62
CA SER A 370 23.73 -2.86 24.79
C SER A 370 24.16 -3.07 23.34
N VAL A 371 24.69 -4.26 23.06
CA VAL A 371 25.13 -4.66 21.71
C VAL A 371 23.90 -4.93 20.84
N SER A 372 23.90 -4.38 19.63
CA SER A 372 22.85 -4.68 18.66
C SER A 372 23.29 -5.84 17.76
N VAL A 373 22.38 -6.76 17.45
CA VAL A 373 22.72 -7.98 16.71
C VAL A 373 21.69 -8.26 15.63
N ILE A 374 22.18 -8.54 14.42
CA ILE A 374 21.42 -9.17 13.34
C ILE A 374 21.88 -10.62 13.30
N SER A 375 21.00 -11.58 13.58
CA SER A 375 21.40 -12.98 13.63
C SER A 375 20.44 -13.93 12.98
N ASP A 376 21.00 -14.98 12.38
CA ASP A 376 20.20 -16.08 11.85
C ASP A 376 19.19 -15.55 10.81
N CYS A 377 19.62 -14.60 9.97
CA CYS A 377 18.76 -13.91 9.00
C CYS A 377 19.17 -14.22 7.55
N ALA A 378 18.22 -14.15 6.63
CA ALA A 378 18.46 -14.33 5.20
C ALA A 378 17.88 -13.20 4.34
N SER A 379 18.62 -12.78 3.30
CA SER A 379 18.14 -11.84 2.29
C SER A 379 18.35 -12.39 0.88
N VAL A 380 17.31 -12.33 0.06
CA VAL A 380 17.35 -12.80 -1.35
C VAL A 380 16.90 -11.73 -2.35
N GLY A 381 16.17 -10.71 -1.90
CA GLY A 381 15.70 -9.62 -2.76
C GLY A 381 16.84 -8.76 -3.32
N GLU A 382 16.59 -7.98 -4.36
CA GLU A 382 17.65 -7.18 -4.99
C GLU A 382 17.98 -5.91 -4.20
N VAL A 383 19.27 -5.57 -4.14
CA VAL A 383 19.74 -4.27 -3.63
C VAL A 383 20.30 -3.50 -4.83
N SER A 384 19.52 -2.56 -5.37
CA SER A 384 19.86 -1.84 -6.60
C SER A 384 19.59 -0.35 -6.46
N SER A 385 20.59 0.49 -6.74
CA SER A 385 20.49 1.93 -6.48
C SER A 385 21.44 2.76 -7.33
N ASN A 386 21.00 3.95 -7.76
CA ASN A 386 21.80 4.89 -8.56
C ASN A 386 21.81 6.35 -8.02
N PRO A 387 22.08 6.58 -6.73
CA PRO A 387 21.88 7.88 -6.11
C PRO A 387 23.07 8.81 -6.37
N VAL A 388 22.81 10.13 -6.39
CA VAL A 388 23.85 11.15 -6.55
C VAL A 388 24.45 11.52 -5.18
N CYS A 389 24.98 10.55 -4.44
CA CYS A 389 25.55 10.73 -3.09
C CYS A 389 26.46 9.56 -2.70
N THR A 390 27.24 9.68 -1.61
CA THR A 390 28.00 8.55 -1.08
C THR A 390 27.09 7.36 -0.78
N VAL A 391 27.49 6.16 -1.19
CA VAL A 391 26.69 4.94 -1.00
C VAL A 391 27.46 3.88 -0.23
N THR A 392 26.78 3.28 0.73
CA THR A 392 27.17 2.00 1.32
C THR A 392 26.01 1.03 1.12
N ALA A 393 26.28 -0.10 0.47
CA ALA A 393 25.25 -1.10 0.20
C ALA A 393 25.74 -2.50 0.57
N GLY A 394 24.89 -3.27 1.23
CA GLY A 394 25.17 -4.67 1.50
C GLY A 394 23.97 -5.58 1.41
N GLY A 395 24.21 -6.87 1.15
CA GLY A 395 23.10 -7.83 1.06
C GLY A 395 22.38 -8.04 2.40
N ILE A 396 23.06 -7.88 3.54
CA ILE A 396 22.42 -7.88 4.86
C ILE A 396 22.28 -6.45 5.40
N VAL A 397 23.40 -5.72 5.46
CA VAL A 397 23.43 -4.37 6.04
C VAL A 397 24.15 -3.37 5.15
N GLY A 398 23.64 -2.15 5.02
CA GLY A 398 24.32 -1.08 4.30
C GLY A 398 25.60 -0.64 5.01
N SER A 399 25.50 -0.25 6.28
CA SER A 399 26.66 0.04 7.13
C SER A 399 26.47 -0.47 8.55
N LEU A 400 27.49 -1.15 9.07
CA LEU A 400 27.57 -1.77 10.39
C LEU A 400 28.57 -1.00 11.26
N GLN A 401 28.10 -0.39 12.34
CA GLN A 401 28.93 0.48 13.16
C GLN A 401 28.72 0.32 14.66
N SER A 402 29.75 0.62 15.45
CA SER A 402 29.69 0.84 16.90
C SER A 402 28.91 -0.22 17.69
N TYR A 403 29.50 -1.37 17.98
CA TYR A 403 28.87 -2.46 18.76
C TYR A 403 27.59 -3.02 18.12
N CYS A 404 27.55 -3.03 16.79
CA CYS A 404 26.58 -3.78 16.01
C CYS A 404 27.27 -5.00 15.37
N ASN A 405 26.64 -6.17 15.44
CA ASN A 405 27.22 -7.43 14.97
C ASN A 405 26.26 -8.18 14.03
N ILE A 406 26.85 -8.95 13.12
CA ILE A 406 26.14 -9.91 12.25
C ILE A 406 26.64 -11.31 12.58
N LYS A 407 25.74 -12.26 12.80
CA LYS A 407 26.11 -13.68 12.94
C LYS A 407 25.15 -14.58 12.17
N ASN A 408 25.67 -15.68 11.63
CA ASN A 408 24.86 -16.75 11.06
C ASN A 408 23.90 -16.30 9.95
N CYS A 409 24.29 -15.32 9.13
CA CYS A 409 23.40 -14.75 8.11
C CYS A 409 23.73 -15.26 6.70
N TYR A 410 22.70 -15.34 5.87
CA TYR A 410 22.79 -15.74 4.46
C TYR A 410 22.35 -14.59 3.54
N SER A 411 23.09 -14.34 2.47
CA SER A 411 22.65 -13.41 1.42
C SER A 411 22.82 -14.03 0.03
N SER A 412 21.74 -14.08 -0.75
CA SER A 412 21.79 -14.30 -2.21
C SER A 412 21.43 -13.06 -3.01
N SER A 413 21.14 -11.94 -2.33
CA SER A 413 20.85 -10.65 -2.94
C SER A 413 21.93 -10.24 -3.94
N ASN A 414 21.51 -9.86 -5.16
CA ASN A 414 22.38 -9.11 -6.06
C ASN A 414 22.49 -7.67 -5.54
N VAL A 415 23.71 -7.19 -5.35
CA VAL A 415 23.99 -5.82 -4.87
C VAL A 415 24.62 -5.01 -5.99
N THR A 416 23.88 -4.08 -6.58
CA THR A 416 24.31 -3.26 -7.72
C THR A 416 24.15 -1.78 -7.43
N VAL A 417 25.26 -1.02 -7.46
CA VAL A 417 25.23 0.42 -7.18
C VAL A 417 25.90 1.21 -8.31
N ARG A 418 25.34 2.37 -8.65
CA ARG A 418 26.00 3.36 -9.52
C ARG A 418 25.97 4.74 -8.88
N SER A 419 27.10 5.43 -8.76
CA SER A 419 27.11 6.78 -8.18
C SER A 419 28.28 7.63 -8.67
N PRO A 420 28.11 8.96 -8.80
CA PRO A 420 29.24 9.87 -9.01
C PRO A 420 30.10 10.10 -7.76
N MET A 421 29.64 9.66 -6.59
CA MET A 421 30.28 9.85 -5.29
C MET A 421 30.91 8.54 -4.79
N PRO A 422 31.65 8.51 -3.66
CA PRO A 422 32.27 7.29 -3.16
C PRO A 422 31.26 6.16 -2.94
N VAL A 423 31.63 4.93 -3.33
CA VAL A 423 30.77 3.74 -3.21
C VAL A 423 31.51 2.63 -2.47
N LYS A 424 30.84 2.02 -1.50
CA LYS A 424 31.24 0.76 -0.86
C LYS A 424 30.13 -0.28 -1.00
N VAL A 425 30.46 -1.44 -1.53
CA VAL A 425 29.53 -2.57 -1.69
C VAL A 425 30.12 -3.81 -1.06
N GLY A 426 29.33 -4.54 -0.27
CA GLY A 426 29.68 -5.86 0.24
C GLY A 426 28.52 -6.83 0.09
N GLY A 427 28.78 -8.10 -0.21
CA GLY A 427 27.67 -9.08 -0.28
C GLY A 427 26.95 -9.30 1.04
N ILE A 428 27.62 -9.09 2.18
CA ILE A 428 27.01 -9.08 3.53
C ILE A 428 26.86 -7.65 4.06
N ALA A 429 27.95 -6.89 4.15
CA ALA A 429 27.96 -5.55 4.73
C ALA A 429 28.62 -4.52 3.80
N GLY A 430 27.97 -3.40 3.50
CA GLY A 430 28.60 -2.37 2.67
C GLY A 430 29.82 -1.73 3.34
N ASP A 431 29.71 -1.43 4.64
CA ASP A 431 30.79 -0.86 5.46
C ASP A 431 30.79 -1.46 6.86
N ILE A 432 31.97 -1.68 7.44
CA ILE A 432 32.16 -2.25 8.78
C ILE A 432 33.10 -1.35 9.59
N ASP A 433 32.67 -0.85 10.75
CA ASP A 433 33.49 0.05 11.59
C ASP A 433 34.04 -0.64 12.85
N LYS A 434 34.77 0.10 13.70
CA LYS A 434 35.32 -0.36 14.98
C LYS A 434 34.24 -0.98 15.87
N ASN A 435 34.68 -1.96 16.67
CA ASN A 435 33.85 -2.66 17.65
C ASN A 435 32.62 -3.34 17.03
N THR A 436 32.76 -3.85 15.81
CA THR A 436 31.73 -4.65 15.15
C THR A 436 32.30 -6.01 14.81
N SER A 437 31.45 -6.96 14.42
CA SER A 437 31.87 -8.27 13.94
C SER A 437 30.89 -8.82 12.92
N VAL A 438 31.41 -9.59 11.96
CA VAL A 438 30.64 -10.35 10.98
C VAL A 438 31.13 -11.78 11.02
N THR A 439 30.26 -12.70 11.45
CA THR A 439 30.67 -14.06 11.80
C THR A 439 29.75 -15.10 11.17
N ASN A 440 30.33 -16.22 10.72
CA ASN A 440 29.57 -17.39 10.25
C ASN A 440 28.56 -17.06 9.13
N CYS A 441 28.89 -16.13 8.23
CA CYS A 441 27.99 -15.65 7.19
C CYS A 441 28.32 -16.25 5.82
N VAL A 442 27.31 -16.37 4.96
CA VAL A 442 27.45 -16.91 3.60
C VAL A 442 26.85 -15.97 2.56
N TYR A 443 27.61 -15.68 1.49
CA TYR A 443 27.15 -14.87 0.37
C TYR A 443 27.19 -15.61 -0.96
N THR A 444 26.10 -15.57 -1.72
CA THR A 444 25.96 -16.30 -3.01
C THR A 444 25.51 -15.41 -4.19
N GLY A 445 25.12 -14.16 -3.94
CA GLY A 445 24.71 -13.20 -4.97
C GLY A 445 25.86 -12.58 -5.76
N ASN A 446 25.57 -11.63 -6.64
CA ASN A 446 26.58 -10.85 -7.36
C ASN A 446 26.71 -9.43 -6.79
N ALA A 447 27.94 -8.92 -6.69
CA ALA A 447 28.21 -7.58 -6.17
C ALA A 447 28.87 -6.71 -7.25
N SER A 448 28.29 -5.56 -7.53
CA SER A 448 28.78 -4.64 -8.55
C SER A 448 28.63 -3.18 -8.12
N ALA A 449 29.68 -2.39 -8.36
CA ALA A 449 29.61 -0.94 -8.22
C ALA A 449 30.24 -0.22 -9.42
N VAL A 450 29.59 0.86 -9.85
CA VAL A 450 30.07 1.75 -10.91
C VAL A 450 30.17 3.18 -10.37
N GLY A 451 31.40 3.66 -10.21
CA GLY A 451 31.69 5.06 -9.97
C GLY A 451 31.63 5.87 -11.26
N THR A 452 30.86 6.94 -11.30
CA THR A 452 30.76 7.82 -12.48
C THR A 452 31.50 9.15 -12.32
N GLY A 453 32.12 9.37 -11.14
CA GLY A 453 32.98 10.51 -10.85
C GLY A 453 34.36 10.07 -10.37
N SER A 454 35.25 11.02 -10.11
CA SER A 454 36.65 10.77 -9.70
C SER A 454 36.81 10.31 -8.24
N ASN A 455 35.90 9.48 -7.76
CA ASN A 455 35.82 9.02 -6.36
C ASN A 455 36.12 7.52 -6.23
N SER A 456 36.41 7.09 -5.00
CA SER A 456 36.74 5.69 -4.68
C SER A 456 35.55 4.75 -4.85
N VAL A 457 35.79 3.59 -5.46
CA VAL A 457 34.84 2.49 -5.57
C VAL A 457 35.45 1.24 -4.94
N ALA A 458 34.79 0.69 -3.93
CA ALA A 458 35.21 -0.53 -3.24
C ALA A 458 34.08 -1.57 -3.27
N VAL A 459 34.41 -2.79 -3.67
CA VAL A 459 33.45 -3.90 -3.78
C VAL A 459 34.08 -5.17 -3.21
N GLY A 460 33.43 -5.74 -2.20
CA GLY A 460 33.78 -7.03 -1.60
C GLY A 460 32.65 -8.04 -1.70
N ASP A 461 32.99 -9.32 -1.60
CA ASP A 461 31.99 -10.38 -1.46
C ASP A 461 31.41 -10.42 -0.03
N ILE A 462 32.18 -10.07 1.01
CA ILE A 462 31.66 -9.95 2.38
C ILE A 462 31.51 -8.49 2.76
N ALA A 463 32.59 -7.70 2.66
CA ALA A 463 32.56 -6.30 3.07
C ALA A 463 33.21 -5.33 2.07
N GLY A 464 32.57 -4.18 1.87
CA GLY A 464 33.06 -3.12 0.97
C GLY A 464 34.17 -2.23 1.53
N ASN A 465 34.81 -2.61 2.65
CA ASN A 465 35.98 -1.93 3.21
C ASN A 465 37.02 -2.95 3.73
N LYS A 466 38.28 -2.55 3.99
CA LYS A 466 39.35 -3.46 4.50
C LYS A 466 39.77 -3.23 5.94
N TYR A 467 39.39 -2.11 6.54
CA TYR A 467 39.98 -1.64 7.79
C TYR A 467 39.60 -2.45 9.03
N ARG A 468 38.75 -3.47 8.83
CA ARG A 468 38.19 -4.33 9.88
C ARG A 468 38.16 -5.80 9.45
N LYS A 469 39.10 -6.24 8.61
CA LYS A 469 39.14 -7.66 8.17
C LYS A 469 39.21 -8.64 9.34
N GLU A 470 39.87 -8.23 10.42
CA GLU A 470 39.99 -8.99 11.67
C GLU A 470 38.65 -9.19 12.39
N SER A 471 37.66 -8.35 12.07
CA SER A 471 36.30 -8.44 12.60
C SER A 471 35.42 -9.41 11.79
N VAL A 472 35.94 -9.94 10.67
CA VAL A 472 35.24 -10.88 9.80
C VAL A 472 35.81 -12.29 10.02
N MET A 473 34.99 -13.21 10.49
CA MET A 473 35.40 -14.57 10.82
C MET A 473 34.44 -15.60 10.24
N ASN A 474 34.95 -16.73 9.75
CA ASN A 474 34.15 -17.84 9.22
C ASN A 474 33.10 -17.38 8.19
N CYS A 475 33.48 -16.44 7.31
CA CYS A 475 32.61 -15.94 6.26
C CYS A 475 32.99 -16.56 4.92
N TYR A 476 31.99 -17.02 4.18
CA TYR A 476 32.16 -17.82 2.97
C TYR A 476 31.37 -17.25 1.81
N ARG A 477 31.82 -17.56 0.60
CA ARG A 477 31.19 -17.07 -0.63
C ARG A 477 31.23 -18.08 -1.76
N LEU A 478 30.28 -18.01 -2.68
CA LEU A 478 30.22 -18.92 -3.83
C LEU A 478 31.40 -18.68 -4.80
N LYS A 479 32.05 -19.76 -5.24
CA LYS A 479 33.09 -19.67 -6.27
C LYS A 479 32.49 -19.31 -7.63
N GLY A 480 33.09 -18.33 -8.32
CA GLY A 480 32.65 -17.89 -9.65
C GLY A 480 31.66 -16.73 -9.67
N GLN A 481 31.34 -16.12 -8.52
CA GLN A 481 30.51 -14.92 -8.45
C GLN A 481 31.12 -13.74 -9.22
N SER A 482 30.24 -12.90 -9.77
CA SER A 482 30.62 -11.64 -10.38
C SER A 482 30.80 -10.57 -9.31
N ILE A 483 32.05 -10.23 -9.02
CA ILE A 483 32.44 -9.16 -8.08
C ILE A 483 33.15 -8.07 -8.89
N ILE A 484 32.45 -6.98 -9.16
CA ILE A 484 32.87 -5.98 -10.14
C ILE A 484 32.92 -4.60 -9.49
N ALA A 485 34.10 -3.97 -9.49
CA ALA A 485 34.24 -2.54 -9.26
C ALA A 485 34.65 -1.88 -10.58
N LYS A 486 33.99 -0.78 -10.96
CA LYS A 486 34.32 0.00 -12.16
C LYS A 486 34.31 1.48 -11.83
N ASN A 487 35.23 2.23 -12.42
CA ASN A 487 35.17 3.69 -12.47
C ASN A 487 35.16 4.13 -13.95
N GLU A 488 34.13 4.87 -14.35
CA GLU A 488 33.93 5.34 -15.73
C GLU A 488 34.88 6.49 -16.09
N VAL A 489 35.41 7.20 -15.10
CA VAL A 489 36.43 8.25 -15.31
C VAL A 489 37.79 7.60 -15.05
N SER A 490 38.71 7.67 -16.02
CA SER A 490 40.03 7.04 -15.93
C SER A 490 40.85 7.58 -14.73
N ASN A 491 40.86 6.80 -13.64
CA ASN A 491 41.63 6.84 -12.36
C ASN A 491 41.78 8.22 -11.65
N PRO A 492 41.33 8.35 -10.39
CA PRO A 492 42.15 7.81 -9.30
C PRO A 492 41.36 7.05 -8.21
N PHE A 493 41.96 5.96 -7.71
CA PHE A 493 41.54 5.07 -6.61
C PHE A 493 40.50 4.00 -6.96
N TYR A 494 40.80 3.19 -7.97
CA TYR A 494 40.34 1.79 -8.03
C TYR A 494 41.15 0.97 -7.01
N GLU A 495 40.51 0.50 -5.93
CA GLU A 495 41.18 -0.16 -4.81
C GLU A 495 40.61 -1.56 -4.52
N PRO A 496 40.82 -2.55 -5.42
CA PRO A 496 40.35 -3.92 -5.22
C PRO A 496 40.99 -4.61 -4.00
N GLU A 497 42.15 -4.11 -3.53
CA GLU A 497 42.81 -4.57 -2.29
C GLU A 497 42.11 -4.08 -1.00
N TYR A 498 41.03 -3.30 -1.12
CA TYR A 498 40.37 -2.62 0.01
C TYR A 498 39.02 -3.22 0.41
N ALA A 499 38.73 -4.44 0.00
CA ALA A 499 37.52 -5.16 0.38
C ALA A 499 37.84 -6.43 1.19
N VAL A 500 36.98 -6.81 2.13
CA VAL A 500 37.11 -8.10 2.82
C VAL A 500 36.55 -9.19 1.92
N VAL A 501 37.41 -10.17 1.63
CA VAL A 501 37.09 -11.34 0.82
C VAL A 501 36.83 -12.54 1.72
N GLY A 502 35.69 -13.21 1.55
CA GLY A 502 35.34 -14.45 2.25
C GLY A 502 36.07 -15.67 1.68
N THR A 503 36.01 -16.78 2.41
CA THR A 503 36.56 -18.06 1.92
C THR A 503 35.70 -18.57 0.76
N ALA A 504 36.30 -18.79 -0.40
CA ALA A 504 35.61 -19.29 -1.57
C ALA A 504 35.22 -20.77 -1.40
N CYS A 505 33.94 -21.08 -1.61
CA CYS A 505 33.41 -22.44 -1.57
C CYS A 505 32.87 -22.87 -2.93
N GLU A 506 33.08 -24.14 -3.27
CA GLU A 506 32.38 -24.77 -4.38
C GLU A 506 30.89 -24.90 -4.05
N LEU A 507 30.05 -24.91 -5.08
CA LEU A 507 28.61 -25.03 -4.95
C LEU A 507 28.17 -26.29 -4.21
N ILE A 508 28.88 -27.41 -4.40
CA ILE A 508 28.59 -28.66 -3.69
C ILE A 508 28.75 -28.52 -2.17
N THR A 509 29.69 -27.70 -1.70
CA THR A 509 29.87 -27.40 -0.27
C THR A 509 28.70 -26.56 0.23
N LEU A 510 28.30 -25.55 -0.53
CA LEU A 510 27.16 -24.68 -0.18
C LEU A 510 25.80 -25.39 -0.32
N ASN A 511 25.73 -26.57 -0.91
CA ASN A 511 24.54 -27.43 -0.94
C ASN A 511 24.52 -28.48 0.19
N SER A 512 25.55 -28.51 1.05
CA SER A 512 25.64 -29.48 2.15
C SER A 512 25.08 -28.89 3.44
N GLY A 513 24.03 -29.49 4.02
CA GLY A 513 23.53 -29.11 5.34
C GLY A 513 24.61 -29.19 6.43
N ASP A 514 25.47 -30.21 6.39
CA ASP A 514 26.58 -30.40 7.32
C ASP A 514 27.59 -29.25 7.32
N PHE A 515 27.76 -28.57 6.19
CA PHE A 515 28.58 -27.36 6.13
C PHE A 515 28.02 -26.28 7.06
N TYR A 516 26.72 -26.02 6.99
CA TYR A 516 26.09 -25.00 7.84
C TYR A 516 26.04 -25.41 9.31
N THR A 517 25.71 -26.67 9.61
CA THR A 517 25.57 -27.14 11.00
C THR A 517 26.92 -27.37 11.67
N SER A 518 27.82 -28.12 11.04
CA SER A 518 29.07 -28.55 11.66
C SER A 518 30.21 -27.54 11.47
N THR A 519 30.25 -26.81 10.34
CA THR A 519 31.31 -25.82 10.10
C THR A 519 30.94 -24.44 10.63
N LEU A 520 29.71 -23.98 10.36
CA LEU A 520 29.25 -22.65 10.78
C LEU A 520 28.51 -22.64 12.12
N GLY A 521 28.08 -23.80 12.62
CA GLY A 521 27.32 -23.89 13.87
C GLY A 521 25.91 -23.32 13.77
N TRP A 522 25.30 -23.34 12.57
CA TRP A 522 23.94 -22.84 12.39
C TRP A 522 22.92 -23.77 13.06
N ASP A 523 21.91 -23.15 13.66
CA ASP A 523 20.89 -23.83 14.43
C ASP A 523 19.83 -24.46 13.51
N GLU A 524 19.73 -25.79 13.50
CA GLU A 524 18.72 -26.53 12.75
C GLU A 524 17.29 -26.34 13.27
N SER A 525 17.10 -25.77 14.47
CA SER A 525 15.77 -25.33 14.92
C SER A 525 15.29 -24.07 14.21
N VAL A 526 16.20 -23.30 13.61
CA VAL A 526 15.90 -22.08 12.84
C VAL A 526 15.94 -22.37 11.33
N TRP A 527 16.94 -23.12 10.87
CA TRP A 527 17.19 -23.36 9.44
C TRP A 527 16.75 -24.76 8.98
N GLU A 528 16.14 -24.84 7.81
CA GLU A 528 15.87 -26.09 7.08
C GLU A 528 17.04 -26.42 6.15
N LEU A 529 17.98 -27.21 6.68
CA LEU A 529 19.26 -27.48 6.01
C LEU A 529 19.31 -28.86 5.34
N SER A 530 18.36 -29.75 5.65
CA SER A 530 18.32 -31.14 5.15
C SER A 530 17.90 -31.28 3.68
N SER A 531 17.34 -30.24 3.07
CA SER A 531 16.82 -30.24 1.68
C SER A 531 17.37 -29.10 0.83
N LEU A 532 18.57 -28.62 1.13
CA LEU A 532 19.20 -27.47 0.50
C LEU A 532 19.60 -27.74 -0.96
N ASN A 533 19.22 -26.86 -1.89
CA ASN A 533 19.72 -26.89 -3.28
C ASN A 533 19.80 -25.48 -3.90
N VAL A 534 20.96 -24.84 -3.77
CA VAL A 534 21.22 -23.48 -4.26
C VAL A 534 21.06 -23.36 -5.78
N LEU A 535 21.20 -24.45 -6.55
CA LEU A 535 21.00 -24.44 -8.01
C LEU A 535 19.55 -24.22 -8.44
N ASP A 536 18.58 -24.70 -7.65
CA ASP A 536 17.16 -24.57 -7.96
C ASP A 536 16.59 -23.23 -7.45
N GLY A 537 17.45 -22.27 -7.09
CA GLY A 537 17.05 -21.08 -6.35
C GLY A 537 16.62 -21.37 -4.90
N LYS A 538 16.84 -22.59 -4.39
CA LYS A 538 16.57 -22.93 -2.99
C LYS A 538 17.77 -22.53 -2.13
N HIS A 539 17.63 -21.41 -1.47
CA HIS A 539 18.56 -20.95 -0.44
C HIS A 539 18.28 -21.64 0.90
N PRO A 540 19.18 -21.56 1.90
CA PRO A 540 18.86 -22.01 3.25
C PRO A 540 17.53 -21.40 3.67
N LYS A 541 16.52 -22.27 3.82
CA LYS A 541 15.20 -21.85 4.22
C LYS A 541 15.16 -21.74 5.73
N MET A 542 14.34 -20.86 6.23
CA MET A 542 14.07 -20.77 7.66
C MET A 542 12.78 -21.51 7.93
N LYS A 543 12.68 -22.22 9.05
CA LYS A 543 11.46 -22.97 9.41
C LYS A 543 10.25 -22.06 9.58
N ALA A 544 10.48 -20.81 9.98
CA ALA A 544 9.46 -19.75 10.04
C ALA A 544 8.91 -19.33 8.65
N TRP A 545 9.41 -19.90 7.55
CA TRP A 545 8.93 -19.65 6.19
C TRP A 545 7.69 -20.50 5.81
N ASN A 546 7.43 -21.62 6.51
CA ASN A 546 6.37 -22.57 6.14
C ASN A 546 5.01 -22.28 6.77
#